data_AF-A0A9P6Y9V1-F1
#
_entry.id   AF-A0A9P6Y9V1-F1
#
_cell.length_a   1.000
_cell.length_b   1.000
_cell.length_c   1.000
_cell.angle_alpha   90.00
_cell.angle_beta   90.00
_cell.angle_gamma   90.00
#
_symmetry.space_group_name_H-M   'P 1'
#
loop_
_entity.id
_entity.type
_entity.pdbx_description
1 polymer ?
#
loop_
_entity_poly.entity_id
_entity_poly.type
_entity_poly.pdbx_seq_one_letter_code
_entity_poly.pdbx_strand_id
1 'polypeptide(L)'
;MRSNWARSTIGTPTFVELDKARAPSHTIVGAIHSSSVIHVAIEKSKKRKLAKGKQRTGEIIIEEPVAEYVEVESIDDKEVNKTPSKGTTTAHFIRFMNELLDIMDIDESLKGSYLVMDNCTIHKSHSMIRKIEGRGYRVMYLPLYSPELNAIENFWAIVKRKMKRENLMTEETLSQRIADACNNVRVSDLCGFCGHSKRHITYCRDKIHF
;
A
#
# COMPACT_ATOMS: atom_id res chain seq x y z
N MET A 1 -8.45 -3.08 -15.26
CA MET A 1 -9.89 -2.73 -15.22
C MET A 1 -10.30 -2.38 -16.64
N ARG A 2 -11.35 -2.99 -17.18
CA ARG A 2 -11.94 -2.61 -18.46
C ARG A 2 -12.64 -1.24 -18.35
N SER A 3 -12.99 -0.63 -19.47
CA SER A 3 -13.80 0.59 -19.48
C SER A 3 -15.24 0.28 -19.05
N ASN A 4 -15.69 0.87 -17.94
CA ASN A 4 -17.10 0.77 -17.48
C ASN A 4 -18.06 1.65 -18.33
N TRP A 5 -17.66 2.02 -19.54
CA TRP A 5 -18.42 2.86 -20.47
C TRP A 5 -18.27 2.31 -21.88
N ALA A 6 -19.36 2.33 -22.63
CA ALA A 6 -19.41 2.08 -24.05
C ALA A 6 -20.22 3.20 -24.73
N ARG A 7 -20.16 3.28 -26.06
CA ARG A 7 -20.92 4.26 -26.86
C ARG A 7 -21.88 3.51 -27.77
N SER A 8 -23.10 4.04 -27.89
CA SER A 8 -24.10 3.61 -28.86
C SER A 8 -24.52 4.80 -29.73
N THR A 9 -25.28 4.52 -30.79
CA THR A 9 -25.99 5.55 -31.56
C THR A 9 -27.16 6.14 -30.75
N ILE A 10 -27.50 7.40 -31.00
CA ILE A 10 -28.64 8.07 -30.35
C ILE A 10 -29.91 7.23 -30.55
N GLY A 11 -30.65 6.97 -29.47
CA GLY A 11 -31.86 6.13 -29.47
C GLY A 11 -31.61 4.62 -29.31
N THR A 12 -30.35 4.15 -29.32
CA THR A 12 -30.03 2.71 -29.13
C THR A 12 -29.48 2.41 -27.73
N PRO A 13 -29.94 1.35 -27.05
CA PRO A 13 -29.50 1.03 -25.69
C PRO A 13 -28.04 0.54 -25.66
N THR A 14 -27.26 1.08 -24.72
CA THR A 14 -25.87 0.66 -24.48
C THR A 14 -25.82 -0.47 -23.46
N PHE A 15 -25.24 -1.60 -23.83
CA PHE A 15 -24.93 -2.69 -22.90
C PHE A 15 -23.44 -2.66 -22.54
N VAL A 16 -23.12 -2.73 -21.25
CA VAL A 16 -21.76 -2.90 -20.73
C VAL A 16 -21.74 -4.17 -19.91
N GLU A 17 -21.15 -5.23 -20.45
CA GLU A 17 -20.95 -6.48 -19.72
C GLU A 17 -19.85 -6.29 -18.67
N LEU A 18 -20.16 -6.61 -17.41
CA LEU A 18 -19.27 -6.46 -16.27
C LEU A 18 -19.08 -7.81 -15.59
N ASP A 19 -17.83 -8.28 -15.58
CA ASP A 19 -17.42 -9.48 -14.86
C ASP A 19 -17.75 -9.32 -13.36
N LYS A 20 -18.81 -9.99 -12.88
CA LYS A 20 -19.24 -9.95 -11.45
C LYS A 20 -18.26 -10.66 -10.50
N ALA A 21 -17.10 -11.07 -10.99
CA ALA A 21 -16.06 -11.78 -10.24
C ALA A 21 -15.33 -10.83 -9.26
N ARG A 22 -15.57 -11.02 -7.96
CA ARG A 22 -14.87 -10.28 -6.90
C ARG A 22 -13.45 -10.84 -6.71
N ALA A 23 -12.54 -10.41 -7.58
CA ALA A 23 -11.13 -10.81 -7.59
C ALA A 23 -10.41 -10.55 -6.24
N PRO A 24 -9.36 -11.32 -5.90
CA PRO A 24 -8.64 -11.20 -4.62
C PRO A 24 -7.88 -9.86 -4.51
N SER A 25 -8.45 -8.93 -3.75
CA SER A 25 -7.88 -7.61 -3.46
C SER A 25 -6.65 -7.71 -2.55
N HIS A 26 -5.52 -7.20 -3.01
CA HIS A 26 -4.31 -7.05 -2.20
C HIS A 26 -4.34 -5.70 -1.46
N THR A 27 -3.79 -5.66 -0.25
CA THR A 27 -3.59 -4.40 0.49
C THR A 27 -2.15 -3.94 0.28
N ILE A 28 -1.95 -2.65 0.01
CA ILE A 28 -0.63 -2.04 -0.13
C ILE A 28 -0.57 -0.88 0.86
N VAL A 29 0.53 -0.78 1.60
CA VAL A 29 0.85 0.34 2.48
C VAL A 29 2.21 0.88 2.05
N GLY A 30 2.44 2.18 2.13
CA GLY A 30 3.72 2.75 1.75
C GLY A 30 3.97 4.12 2.35
N ALA A 31 5.22 4.55 2.30
CA ALA A 31 5.69 5.84 2.76
C ALA A 31 6.65 6.44 1.72
N ILE A 32 6.48 7.74 1.44
CA ILE A 32 7.29 8.49 0.48
C ILE A 32 7.87 9.73 1.15
N HIS A 33 9.03 10.13 0.67
CA HIS A 33 9.64 11.43 0.93
C HIS A 33 9.80 12.20 -0.40
N SER A 34 10.21 13.47 -0.32
CA SER A 34 10.44 14.31 -1.50
C SER A 34 11.64 13.85 -2.36
N SER A 35 12.59 13.12 -1.76
CA SER A 35 13.77 12.55 -2.44
C SER A 35 13.58 11.10 -2.91
N SER A 36 12.78 10.28 -2.21
CA SER A 36 12.73 8.83 -2.41
C SER A 36 11.38 8.20 -2.00
N VAL A 37 11.10 7.01 -2.51
CA VAL A 37 10.13 6.10 -1.89
C VAL A 37 10.86 5.39 -0.76
N ILE A 38 10.40 5.50 0.49
CA ILE A 38 11.11 4.93 1.65
C ILE A 38 10.77 3.45 1.83
N HIS A 39 9.48 3.12 1.85
CA HIS A 39 9.01 1.75 2.07
C HIS A 39 7.66 1.50 1.37
N VAL A 40 7.46 0.28 0.85
CA VAL A 40 6.18 -0.20 0.31
C VAL A 40 5.99 -1.68 0.67
N ALA A 41 5.00 -1.97 1.51
CA ALA A 41 4.64 -3.32 1.91
C ALA A 41 3.35 -3.80 1.20
N ILE A 42 3.34 -5.04 0.71
CA ILE A 42 2.20 -5.67 0.01
C ILE A 42 1.68 -6.85 0.84
N GLU A 43 0.54 -6.69 1.48
CA GLU A 43 -0.16 -7.76 2.21
C GLU A 43 -1.05 -8.53 1.22
N LYS A 44 -0.65 -9.77 0.92
CA LYS A 44 -1.33 -10.66 -0.03
C LYS A 44 -2.62 -11.20 0.59
N SER A 45 -3.72 -11.16 -0.16
CA SER A 45 -5.00 -11.72 0.32
C SER A 45 -4.86 -13.22 0.60
N LYS A 46 -5.07 -13.65 1.85
CA LYS A 46 -5.04 -15.07 2.22
C LYS A 46 -6.01 -15.85 1.32
N LYS A 47 -5.48 -16.77 0.51
CA LYS A 47 -6.28 -17.63 -0.38
C LYS A 47 -7.38 -18.30 0.46
N ARG A 48 -8.65 -18.19 0.06
CA ARG A 48 -9.75 -18.90 0.73
C ARG A 48 -9.44 -20.39 0.65
N LYS A 49 -9.17 -21.06 1.78
CA LYS A 49 -8.98 -22.51 1.82
C LYS A 49 -10.25 -23.17 1.30
N LEU A 50 -10.20 -23.76 0.11
CA LEU A 50 -11.19 -24.73 -0.31
C LEU A 50 -11.04 -25.94 0.60
N ALA A 51 -12.13 -26.43 1.20
CA ALA A 51 -12.06 -27.63 2.02
C ALA A 51 -11.70 -28.82 1.13
N LYS A 52 -10.49 -29.37 1.33
CA LYS A 52 -10.01 -30.58 0.65
C LYS A 52 -9.85 -31.71 1.65
N GLY A 53 -10.28 -32.91 1.28
CA GLY A 53 -10.14 -34.13 2.08
C GLY A 53 -8.69 -34.62 2.18
N LYS A 54 -8.44 -35.52 3.14
CA LYS A 54 -7.13 -36.12 3.41
C LYS A 54 -6.72 -37.12 2.33
N GLN A 55 -5.48 -37.04 1.84
CA GLN A 55 -4.67 -38.18 1.38
C GLN A 55 -3.18 -37.97 1.77
N ARG A 56 -2.38 -39.04 1.77
CA ARG A 56 -0.91 -39.11 2.05
C ARG A 56 -0.14 -39.10 0.70
N THR A 57 1.20 -39.10 0.54
CA THR A 57 2.35 -39.66 1.31
C THR A 57 3.66 -38.91 0.94
N GLY A 58 4.88 -39.39 1.29
CA GLY A 58 6.21 -38.79 0.99
C GLY A 58 6.67 -38.87 -0.49
N GLU A 59 7.91 -38.54 -0.91
CA GLU A 59 9.21 -38.45 -0.18
C GLU A 59 10.15 -37.35 -0.82
N ILE A 60 11.49 -37.33 -0.58
CA ILE A 60 12.42 -36.17 -0.76
C ILE A 60 13.76 -36.57 -1.47
N ILE A 61 14.73 -35.72 -1.92
CA ILE A 61 15.07 -34.28 -1.64
C ILE A 61 15.07 -33.38 -2.92
N ILE A 62 16.06 -32.60 -3.44
CA ILE A 62 17.53 -32.31 -3.24
C ILE A 62 17.81 -30.81 -3.61
N GLU A 63 18.99 -30.26 -3.25
CA GLU A 63 19.48 -28.85 -3.40
C GLU A 63 20.31 -28.64 -4.71
N GLU A 64 20.84 -27.47 -5.14
CA GLU A 64 21.32 -26.20 -4.51
C GLU A 64 20.93 -24.92 -5.34
N PRO A 65 21.61 -23.73 -5.26
CA PRO A 65 21.20 -22.61 -4.38
C PRO A 65 20.95 -21.27 -5.12
N VAL A 66 20.40 -20.25 -4.43
CA VAL A 66 20.72 -18.79 -4.58
C VAL A 66 19.79 -17.90 -3.71
N ALA A 67 20.35 -16.82 -3.16
CA ALA A 67 19.69 -15.67 -2.51
C ALA A 67 18.80 -15.94 -1.27
N GLU A 68 19.30 -15.53 -0.11
CA GLU A 68 18.66 -15.68 1.20
C GLU A 68 17.43 -14.76 1.38
N TYR A 69 16.26 -15.36 1.53
CA TYR A 69 15.05 -14.71 2.05
C TYR A 69 14.77 -15.23 3.45
N VAL A 70 14.64 -14.33 4.44
CA VAL A 70 14.31 -14.74 5.82
C VAL A 70 12.82 -15.08 5.91
N GLU A 71 12.48 -16.35 5.84
CA GLU A 71 11.17 -16.84 6.25
C GLU A 71 11.06 -16.82 7.78
N VAL A 72 10.06 -16.09 8.30
CA VAL A 72 9.68 -16.15 9.72
C VAL A 72 8.33 -16.84 9.79
N GLU A 73 8.33 -18.15 10.05
CA GLU A 73 7.10 -18.86 10.41
C GLU A 73 6.52 -18.27 11.71
N SER A 74 5.22 -18.02 11.72
CA SER A 74 4.53 -17.54 12.92
C SER A 74 4.39 -18.67 13.91
N ILE A 75 5.04 -18.56 15.07
CA ILE A 75 4.83 -19.46 16.22
C ILE A 75 3.34 -19.51 16.56
N ASP A 76 2.79 -20.72 16.62
CA ASP A 76 1.36 -20.99 16.82
C ASP A 76 0.94 -20.72 18.28
N ASP A 77 0.36 -19.55 18.53
CA ASP A 77 -0.40 -19.27 19.77
C ASP A 77 -1.90 -19.55 19.57
N LYS A 78 -2.51 -20.19 20.56
CA LYS A 78 -3.72 -21.01 20.34
C LYS A 78 -5.02 -20.21 20.25
N GLU A 79 -5.76 -20.52 19.18
CA GLU A 79 -7.22 -20.59 19.08
C GLU A 79 -8.06 -19.44 19.70
N VAL A 80 -8.51 -18.53 18.83
CA VAL A 80 -9.92 -18.10 18.82
C VAL A 80 -10.42 -18.14 17.37
N ASN A 81 -11.54 -18.83 17.13
CA ASN A 81 -12.18 -18.95 15.81
C ASN A 81 -12.83 -17.62 15.36
N LYS A 82 -12.00 -16.65 14.93
CA LYS A 82 -12.45 -15.37 14.38
C LYS A 82 -12.34 -15.38 12.85
N THR A 83 -13.39 -14.93 12.17
CA THR A 83 -13.37 -14.82 10.70
C THR A 83 -12.26 -13.86 10.24
N PRO A 84 -11.54 -14.16 9.15
CA PRO A 84 -10.38 -13.37 8.73
C PRO A 84 -10.77 -11.92 8.44
N SER A 85 -10.14 -10.97 9.13
CA SER A 85 -10.49 -9.55 9.07
C SER A 85 -10.25 -8.97 7.69
N LYS A 86 -11.29 -8.38 7.11
CA LYS A 86 -11.24 -7.69 5.83
C LYS A 86 -10.67 -6.28 6.03
N GLY A 87 -9.41 -6.08 5.66
CA GLY A 87 -8.74 -4.77 5.63
C GLY A 87 -7.48 -4.68 6.48
N THR A 88 -6.87 -3.49 6.50
CA THR A 88 -5.68 -3.18 7.29
C THR A 88 -6.04 -3.18 8.78
N THR A 89 -5.40 -4.06 9.56
CA THR A 89 -5.55 -4.06 11.02
C THR A 89 -4.51 -3.13 11.64
N THR A 90 -4.72 -2.73 12.90
CA THR A 90 -3.71 -2.01 13.69
C THR A 90 -2.41 -2.80 13.80
N ALA A 91 -2.45 -4.14 13.77
CA ALA A 91 -1.25 -4.98 13.73
C ALA A 91 -0.48 -4.86 12.40
N HIS A 92 -1.17 -4.81 11.25
CA HIS A 92 -0.52 -4.59 9.95
C HIS A 92 0.13 -3.21 9.88
N PHE A 93 -0.54 -2.18 10.42
CA PHE A 93 0.03 -0.84 10.55
C PHE A 93 1.26 -0.83 11.47
N ILE A 94 1.17 -1.44 12.66
CA ILE A 94 2.30 -1.51 13.61
C ILE A 94 3.51 -2.23 13.01
N ARG A 95 3.31 -3.32 12.25
CA ARG A 95 4.38 -4.04 11.55
C ARG A 95 5.07 -3.14 10.53
N PHE A 96 4.30 -2.55 9.61
CA PHE A 96 4.80 -1.59 8.62
C PHE A 96 5.54 -0.39 9.25
N MET A 97 5.04 0.14 10.35
CA MET A 97 5.68 1.26 11.04
C MET A 97 7.00 0.90 11.73
N ASN A 98 7.15 -0.33 12.21
CA ASN A 98 8.45 -0.81 12.70
C ASN A 98 9.45 -0.87 11.55
N GLU A 99 9.11 -1.60 10.49
CA GLU A 99 9.92 -1.72 9.26
C GLU A 99 10.32 -0.33 8.71
N LEU A 100 9.37 0.60 8.62
CA LEU A 100 9.60 1.97 8.15
C LEU A 100 10.57 2.76 9.05
N LEU A 101 10.36 2.73 10.37
CA LEU A 101 11.25 3.46 11.30
C LEU A 101 12.67 2.86 11.30
N ASP A 102 12.80 1.54 11.17
CA ASP A 102 14.09 0.86 11.10
C ASP A 102 14.84 1.21 9.79
N ILE A 103 14.12 1.44 8.68
CA ILE A 103 14.69 1.99 7.43
C ILE A 103 15.06 3.48 7.60
N MET A 104 14.21 4.29 8.23
CA MET A 104 14.45 5.73 8.41
C MET A 104 15.66 6.03 9.31
N ASP A 105 15.91 5.21 10.34
CA ASP A 105 17.04 5.41 11.26
C ASP A 105 18.42 5.22 10.60
N ILE A 106 18.48 4.55 9.45
CA ILE A 106 19.69 4.34 8.65
C ILE A 106 20.06 5.60 7.85
N ASP A 107 19.07 6.40 7.42
CA ASP A 107 19.27 7.60 6.61
C ASP A 107 19.31 8.85 7.49
N GLU A 108 20.51 9.40 7.71
CA GLU A 108 20.69 10.61 8.51
C GLU A 108 19.92 11.84 7.96
N SER A 109 19.60 11.88 6.66
CA SER A 109 18.83 12.96 6.06
C SER A 109 17.35 12.95 6.44
N LEU A 110 16.84 11.83 6.96
CA LEU A 110 15.46 11.69 7.43
C LEU A 110 15.28 12.00 8.92
N LYS A 111 16.36 12.10 9.71
CA LYS A 111 16.30 12.38 11.16
C LYS A 111 15.56 13.69 11.44
N GLY A 112 14.63 13.66 12.41
CA GLY A 112 13.77 14.80 12.76
C GLY A 112 12.59 15.05 11.80
N SER A 113 12.37 14.20 10.80
CA SER A 113 11.25 14.32 9.86
C SER A 113 9.86 14.21 10.51
N TYR A 114 8.87 14.76 9.80
CA TYR A 114 7.46 14.64 10.14
C TYR A 114 6.82 13.49 9.35
N LEU A 115 6.29 12.49 10.05
CA LEU A 115 5.44 11.47 9.48
C LEU A 115 4.02 12.03 9.37
N VAL A 116 3.64 12.38 8.13
CA VAL A 116 2.31 12.90 7.80
C VAL A 116 1.39 11.72 7.45
N MET A 117 0.30 11.56 8.20
CA MET A 117 -0.68 10.48 8.02
C MET A 117 -2.10 11.06 7.87
N ASP A 118 -3.00 10.30 7.26
CA ASP A 118 -4.43 10.63 7.28
C ASP A 118 -5.05 10.37 8.67
N ASN A 119 -6.28 10.84 8.88
CA ASN A 119 -6.91 10.87 10.20
C ASN A 119 -7.52 9.50 10.64
N CYS A 120 -7.22 8.39 9.95
CA CYS A 120 -7.77 7.06 10.25
C CYS A 120 -7.42 6.58 11.67
N THR A 121 -8.37 5.88 12.30
CA THR A 121 -8.28 5.41 13.69
C THR A 121 -7.14 4.43 13.92
N ILE A 122 -6.73 3.65 12.91
CA ILE A 122 -5.62 2.68 13.03
C ILE A 122 -4.27 3.35 13.29
N HIS A 123 -4.10 4.61 12.89
CA HIS A 123 -2.83 5.34 13.06
C HIS A 123 -2.65 5.90 14.48
N LYS A 124 -3.75 6.08 15.22
CA LYS A 124 -3.79 6.74 16.54
C LYS A 124 -3.37 5.81 17.70
N SER A 125 -2.44 4.89 17.43
CA SER A 125 -1.92 3.97 18.44
C SER A 125 -0.93 4.69 19.35
N HIS A 126 -1.33 4.98 20.59
CA HIS A 126 -0.51 5.70 21.58
C HIS A 126 0.88 5.06 21.83
N SER A 127 1.00 3.73 21.73
CA SER A 127 2.29 3.05 21.85
C SER A 127 3.19 3.28 20.64
N MET A 128 2.62 3.35 19.44
CA MET A 128 3.37 3.64 18.22
C MET A 128 3.78 5.12 18.15
N ILE A 129 2.88 6.05 18.52
CA ILE A 129 3.21 7.50 18.59
C ILE A 129 4.43 7.72 19.50
N ARG A 130 4.44 7.13 20.70
CA ARG A 130 5.60 7.21 21.61
C ARG A 130 6.87 6.55 21.05
N LYS A 131 6.77 5.51 20.21
CA LYS A 131 7.95 4.92 19.53
C LYS A 131 8.51 5.86 18.45
N ILE A 132 7.63 6.51 17.67
CA ILE A 132 8.01 7.49 16.64
C ILE A 132 8.72 8.69 17.30
N GLU A 133 8.11 9.25 18.35
CA GLU A 133 8.65 10.39 19.11
C GLU A 133 9.94 10.03 19.87
N GLY A 134 10.02 8.82 20.43
CA GLY A 134 11.21 8.29 21.09
C GLY A 134 12.42 8.05 20.16
N ARG A 135 12.21 8.02 18.84
CA ARG A 135 13.27 8.02 17.82
C ARG A 135 13.56 9.43 17.25
N GLY A 136 12.94 10.47 17.79
CA GLY A 136 13.17 11.87 17.40
C GLY A 136 12.37 12.35 16.19
N TYR A 137 11.49 11.53 15.63
CA TYR A 137 10.55 11.95 14.58
C TYR A 137 9.29 12.59 15.17
N ARG A 138 8.48 13.25 14.33
CA ARG A 138 7.24 13.92 14.76
C ARG A 138 6.06 13.39 13.95
N VAL A 139 4.87 13.31 14.56
CA VAL A 139 3.65 12.87 13.87
C VAL A 139 2.76 14.07 13.54
N MET A 140 2.19 14.10 12.33
CA MET A 140 1.14 15.06 11.96
C MET A 140 -0.02 14.35 11.27
N TYR A 141 -1.25 14.64 11.72
CA TYR A 141 -2.47 14.11 11.10
C TYR A 141 -3.11 15.16 10.19
N LEU A 142 -3.51 14.74 8.99
CA LEU A 142 -4.28 15.58 8.06
C LEU A 142 -5.73 15.76 8.53
N PRO A 143 -6.45 16.80 8.07
CA PRO A 143 -7.89 16.94 8.24
C PRO A 143 -8.67 15.70 7.76
N LEU A 144 -9.87 15.49 8.31
CA LEU A 144 -10.79 14.45 7.86
C LEU A 144 -11.23 14.73 6.42
N TYR A 145 -11.22 13.69 5.58
CA TYR A 145 -11.63 13.73 4.17
C TYR A 145 -10.83 14.67 3.25
N SER A 146 -9.57 14.97 3.58
CA SER A 146 -8.64 15.80 2.77
C SER A 146 -7.54 15.00 2.05
N PRO A 147 -7.84 14.18 1.02
CA PRO A 147 -6.83 13.45 0.24
C PRO A 147 -5.91 14.38 -0.58
N GLU A 148 -6.35 15.58 -0.95
CA GLU A 148 -5.55 16.59 -1.66
C GLU A 148 -4.34 17.08 -0.87
N LEU A 149 -4.44 17.04 0.47
CA LEU A 149 -3.34 17.36 1.38
C LEU A 149 -2.38 16.17 1.59
N ASN A 150 -2.73 14.97 1.08
CA ASN A 150 -1.91 13.77 1.19
C ASN A 150 -1.08 13.51 -0.08
N ALA A 151 0.22 13.79 -0.03
CA ALA A 151 1.12 13.62 -1.17
C ALA A 151 1.14 12.18 -1.73
N ILE A 152 0.88 11.15 -0.90
CA ILE A 152 0.92 9.75 -1.36
C ILE A 152 -0.26 9.37 -2.27
N GLU A 153 -1.38 10.11 -2.25
CA GLU A 153 -2.48 9.84 -3.18
C GLU A 153 -2.08 10.14 -4.64
N ASN A 154 -1.25 11.16 -4.86
CA ASN A 154 -0.68 11.45 -6.18
C ASN A 154 0.33 10.38 -6.61
N PHE A 155 1.16 9.87 -5.69
CA PHE A 155 2.04 8.72 -5.94
C PHE A 155 1.22 7.49 -6.35
N TRP A 156 0.21 7.13 -5.55
CA TRP A 156 -0.68 6.01 -5.90
C TRP A 156 -1.42 6.27 -7.21
N ALA A 157 -1.81 7.50 -7.54
CA ALA A 157 -2.42 7.81 -8.83
C ALA A 157 -1.49 7.51 -10.02
N ILE A 158 -0.18 7.78 -9.90
CA ILE A 158 0.80 7.38 -10.93
C ILE A 158 0.98 5.86 -10.97
N VAL A 159 1.13 5.18 -9.83
CA VAL A 159 1.26 3.70 -9.78
C VAL A 159 0.01 3.03 -10.38
N LYS A 160 -1.18 3.42 -9.93
CA LYS A 160 -2.50 2.97 -10.46
C LYS A 160 -2.64 3.27 -11.96
N ARG A 161 -2.00 4.32 -12.49
CA ARG A 161 -2.00 4.66 -13.94
C ARG A 161 -1.06 3.79 -14.76
N LYS A 162 0.13 3.44 -14.25
CA LYS A 162 1.04 2.48 -14.90
C LYS A 162 0.39 1.10 -15.00
N MET A 163 -0.06 0.56 -13.86
CA MET A 163 -0.75 -0.74 -13.77
C MET A 163 -2.02 -0.87 -14.64
N LYS A 164 -2.58 0.23 -15.15
CA LYS A 164 -3.75 0.25 -16.04
C LYS A 164 -3.41 0.17 -17.53
N ARG A 165 -2.16 0.40 -17.94
CA ARG A 165 -1.76 0.48 -19.36
C ARG A 165 -1.50 -0.87 -20.00
N GLU A 166 -0.90 -1.79 -19.24
CA GLU A 166 -0.58 -3.14 -19.72
C GLU A 166 -1.41 -4.21 -18.99
N ASN A 167 -1.69 -5.34 -19.67
CA ASN A 167 -2.10 -6.57 -18.99
C ASN A 167 -0.89 -7.23 -18.31
N LEU A 168 -1.09 -8.04 -17.28
CA LEU A 168 -0.01 -8.85 -16.69
C LEU A 168 0.46 -9.89 -17.71
N MET A 169 1.78 -10.07 -17.81
CA MET A 169 2.36 -11.15 -18.62
C MET A 169 2.23 -12.49 -17.87
N THR A 170 2.24 -13.61 -18.59
CA THR A 170 1.99 -14.96 -18.02
C THR A 170 2.93 -15.33 -16.88
N GLU A 171 4.17 -14.83 -16.91
CA GLU A 171 5.25 -15.12 -15.96
C GLU A 171 5.34 -14.07 -14.82
N GLU A 172 4.61 -12.97 -14.92
CA GLU A 172 4.79 -11.78 -14.08
C GLU A 172 3.80 -11.78 -12.90
N THR A 173 4.33 -11.75 -11.68
CA THR A 173 3.47 -11.63 -10.50
C THR A 173 3.00 -10.20 -10.30
N LEU A 174 1.78 -10.04 -9.80
CA LEU A 174 1.23 -8.74 -9.40
C LEU A 174 2.15 -7.98 -8.41
N SER A 175 2.90 -8.69 -7.58
CA SER A 175 3.86 -8.09 -6.63
C SER A 175 5.07 -7.46 -7.33
N GLN A 176 5.64 -8.13 -8.35
CA GLN A 176 6.73 -7.55 -9.17
C GLN A 176 6.24 -6.29 -9.87
N ARG A 177 5.11 -6.35 -10.58
CA ARG A 177 4.54 -5.17 -11.26
C ARG A 177 4.29 -3.97 -10.34
N ILE A 178 3.88 -4.21 -9.09
CA ILE A 178 3.72 -3.14 -8.09
C ILE A 178 5.09 -2.54 -7.73
N ALA A 179 6.09 -3.37 -7.44
CA ALA A 179 7.45 -2.91 -7.14
C ALA A 179 8.03 -2.10 -8.32
N ASP A 180 7.95 -2.61 -9.55
CA ASP A 180 8.44 -1.93 -10.75
C ASP A 180 7.69 -0.61 -11.02
N ALA A 181 6.37 -0.59 -10.82
CA ALA A 181 5.57 0.62 -10.97
C ALA A 181 5.94 1.70 -9.94
N CYS A 182 6.29 1.31 -8.71
CA CYS A 182 6.81 2.19 -7.66
C CYS A 182 8.24 2.67 -7.96
N ASN A 183 9.16 1.75 -8.26
CA ASN A 183 10.58 2.03 -8.54
C ASN A 183 10.77 2.97 -9.75
N ASN A 184 9.90 2.86 -10.76
CA ASN A 184 9.91 3.75 -11.92
C ASN A 184 9.27 5.14 -11.67
N VAL A 185 8.95 5.54 -10.43
CA VAL A 185 8.47 6.90 -10.12
C VAL A 185 9.68 7.82 -9.98
N ARG A 186 9.68 8.98 -10.65
CA ARG A 186 10.85 9.88 -10.65
C ARG A 186 10.89 10.72 -9.38
N VAL A 187 12.09 11.08 -8.93
CA VAL A 187 12.29 12.05 -7.83
C VAL A 187 11.61 13.39 -8.13
N SER A 188 11.58 13.80 -9.41
CA SER A 188 10.81 14.96 -9.87
C SER A 188 9.30 14.84 -9.60
N ASP A 189 8.75 13.63 -9.72
CA ASP A 189 7.33 13.37 -9.46
C ASP A 189 7.05 13.47 -7.95
N LEU A 190 7.92 12.85 -7.11
CA LEU A 190 7.84 12.90 -5.65
C LEU A 190 7.88 14.33 -5.10
N CYS A 191 8.86 15.12 -5.53
CA CYS A 191 8.96 16.54 -5.22
C CYS A 191 7.70 17.31 -5.69
N GLY A 192 7.20 16.99 -6.88
CA GLY A 192 5.95 17.52 -7.44
C GLY A 192 4.71 17.20 -6.59
N PHE A 193 4.62 16.01 -5.99
CA PHE A 193 3.52 15.62 -5.10
C PHE A 193 3.56 16.43 -3.79
N CYS A 194 4.72 16.52 -3.14
CA CYS A 194 4.90 17.34 -1.93
C CYS A 194 4.60 18.82 -2.21
N GLY A 195 5.05 19.34 -3.35
CA GLY A 195 4.75 20.71 -3.80
C GLY A 195 3.30 20.95 -4.23
N HIS A 196 2.56 19.90 -4.59
CA HIS A 196 1.11 19.96 -4.84
C HIS A 196 0.32 20.05 -3.53
N SER A 197 0.61 19.20 -2.55
CA SER A 197 -0.06 19.25 -1.25
C SER A 197 0.31 20.52 -0.46
N LYS A 198 1.55 21.01 -0.51
CA LYS A 198 1.96 22.31 0.07
C LYS A 198 1.13 23.49 -0.47
N ARG A 199 0.80 23.48 -1.77
CA ARG A 199 -0.09 24.50 -2.38
C ARG A 199 -1.52 24.38 -1.86
N HIS A 200 -2.08 23.17 -1.78
CA HIS A 200 -3.43 22.99 -1.22
C HIS A 200 -3.51 23.42 0.25
N ILE A 201 -2.52 23.12 1.09
CA ILE A 201 -2.45 23.63 2.49
C ILE A 201 -2.54 25.17 2.50
N THR A 202 -1.86 25.84 1.57
CA THR A 202 -1.88 27.30 1.44
C THR A 202 -3.27 27.79 1.02
N TYR A 203 -3.87 27.18 -0.01
CA TYR A 203 -5.21 27.55 -0.48
C TYR A 203 -6.31 27.32 0.56
N CYS A 204 -6.25 26.20 1.31
CA CYS A 204 -7.20 25.90 2.39
C CYS A 204 -7.08 26.91 3.56
N ARG A 205 -5.87 27.35 3.89
CA ARG A 205 -5.63 28.44 4.87
C ARG A 205 -6.23 29.76 4.37
N ASP A 206 -6.00 30.09 3.11
CA ASP A 206 -6.39 31.37 2.49
C ASP A 206 -7.85 31.39 1.98
N LYS A 207 -8.59 30.28 2.16
CA LYS A 207 -9.98 30.06 1.71
C LYS A 207 -10.19 30.32 0.21
N ILE A 208 -9.17 30.00 -0.60
CA ILE A 208 -9.26 30.07 -2.06
C ILE A 208 -10.09 28.87 -2.55
N HIS A 209 -11.17 29.14 -3.29
CA HIS A 209 -12.02 28.12 -3.89
C HIS A 209 -11.43 27.57 -5.20
N PHE A 210 -11.86 26.36 -5.59
CA PHE A 210 -11.40 25.60 -6.75
C PHE A 210 -12.58 25.23 -7.67
#